data_AF-A0A401U016-F1
#
_entry.id   AF-A0A401U016-F1
#
_cell.length_a   1.000
_cell.length_b   1.000
_cell.length_c   1.000
_cell.angle_alpha   90.00
_cell.angle_beta   90.00
_cell.angle_gamma   90.00
#
_symmetry.space_group_name_H-M   'P 1'
#
loop_
_entity.id
_entity.type
_entity.pdbx_description
1 polymer ?
#
loop_
_entity_poly.entity_id
_entity_poly.type
_entity_poly.pdbx_seq_one_letter_code
_entity_poly.pdbx_strand_id
1 'polypeptide(L)' 'PQACTAETLEVHSYGMLLPCGQDRFRGVEYVCCPSRFHGARFEDVMVPTLMGDSIEGEPGD' A
#
# COMPACT_ATOMS: atom_id res chain seq x y z
N PRO A 1 1.24 5.13 -10.18
CA PRO A 1 0.98 4.49 -11.48
C PRO A 1 -0.50 4.61 -11.77
N GLN A 2 -0.87 4.89 -13.02
CA GLN A 2 -2.27 4.95 -13.43
C GLN A 2 -3.04 3.64 -13.15
N ALA A 3 -2.31 2.53 -12.94
CA ALA A 3 -2.89 1.26 -12.56
C ALA A 3 -3.51 1.23 -11.14
N CYS A 4 -2.94 1.95 -10.17
CA CYS A 4 -3.54 2.04 -8.83
C CYS A 4 -4.48 3.25 -8.69
N THR A 5 -4.70 4.06 -9.73
CA THR A 5 -5.68 5.16 -9.68
C THR A 5 -7.11 4.69 -9.95
N ALA A 6 -7.31 3.38 -10.12
CA ALA A 6 -8.65 2.79 -10.08
C ALA A 6 -9.18 2.90 -8.64
N GLU A 7 -10.19 3.74 -8.50
CA GLU A 7 -11.13 3.91 -7.39
C GLU A 7 -10.65 3.30 -6.07
N THR A 8 -10.03 4.12 -5.23
CA THR A 8 -9.66 3.86 -3.81
C THR A 8 -8.40 3.04 -3.53
N LEU A 9 -7.54 2.79 -4.51
CA LEU A 9 -6.24 2.15 -4.27
C LEU A 9 -5.07 3.16 -4.24
N GLU A 10 -4.03 2.87 -3.47
CA GLU A 10 -2.73 3.56 -3.45
C GLU A 10 -1.59 2.56 -3.70
N VAL A 11 -0.44 3.01 -4.21
CA VAL A 11 0.74 2.14 -4.33
C VAL A 11 1.36 1.91 -2.97
N HIS A 12 1.48 0.65 -2.59
CA HIS A 12 2.20 0.25 -1.40
C HIS A 12 3.67 -0.06 -1.68
N SER A 13 3.95 -0.77 -2.77
CA SER A 13 5.32 -1.15 -3.17
C SER A 13 5.47 -1.20 -4.68
N TYR A 14 6.70 -1.01 -5.18
CA TYR A 14 7.04 -1.07 -6.60
C TYR A 14 8.40 -1.73 -6.82
N GLY A 15 8.56 -2.36 -7.98
CA GLY A 15 9.79 -3.02 -8.41
C GLY A 15 10.06 -2.80 -9.89
N MET A 16 11.34 -2.74 -10.29
CA MET A 16 11.74 -2.55 -11.68
C MET A 16 12.02 -3.90 -12.34
N LEU A 17 11.45 -4.13 -13.54
CA LEU A 17 11.55 -5.38 -14.26
C LEU A 17 12.41 -5.24 -15.52
N LEU A 18 13.21 -6.27 -15.81
CA LEU A 18 13.96 -6.45 -17.05
C LEU A 18 14.91 -5.28 -17.36
N PRO A 19 16.10 -5.22 -16.73
CA PRO A 19 17.10 -4.21 -17.04
C PRO A 19 17.53 -4.30 -18.51
N CYS A 20 17.57 -3.17 -19.19
CA CYS A 20 17.97 -3.07 -20.60
C CYS A 20 19.07 -2.03 -20.85
N GLY A 21 19.59 -1.44 -19.77
CA GLY A 21 20.73 -0.54 -19.74
C GLY A 21 20.94 -0.04 -18.32
N GLN A 22 21.98 0.77 -18.13
CA GLN A 22 22.18 1.45 -16.86
C GLN A 22 20.96 2.33 -16.55
N ASP A 23 20.34 2.06 -15.41
CA ASP A 23 19.12 2.73 -14.93
C ASP A 23 17.92 2.67 -15.90
N ARG A 24 17.89 1.69 -16.80
CA ARG A 24 16.80 1.49 -17.76
C ARG A 24 16.17 0.12 -17.61
N PHE A 25 14.85 0.09 -17.54
CA PHE A 25 14.04 -1.09 -17.31
C PHE A 25 12.88 -1.14 -18.30
N ARG A 26 12.55 -2.34 -18.80
CA ARG A 26 11.46 -2.53 -19.77
C ARG A 26 10.10 -2.77 -19.12
N GLY A 27 10.05 -2.84 -17.80
CA GLY A 27 8.80 -2.99 -17.06
C GLY A 27 8.91 -2.52 -15.62
N VAL A 28 7.76 -2.48 -14.98
CA VAL A 28 7.61 -2.17 -13.55
C VAL A 28 6.49 -3.04 -13.01
N GLU A 29 6.67 -3.57 -11.82
CA GLU A 29 5.61 -4.21 -11.02
C GLU A 29 5.21 -3.31 -9.86
N TYR A 30 3.96 -3.42 -9.43
CA TYR A 30 3.41 -2.63 -8.33
C TYR A 30 2.39 -3.45 -7.53
N VAL A 31 2.34 -3.19 -6.22
CA VAL A 31 1.29 -3.68 -5.33
C VAL A 31 0.39 -2.51 -4.98
N CYS A 32 -0.89 -2.62 -5.29
CA CYS A 32 -1.91 -1.64 -4.91
C CYS A 32 -2.61 -2.09 -3.61
N CYS A 33 -2.77 -1.19 -2.65
CA CYS A 33 -3.54 -1.41 -1.42
C CYS A 33 -4.66 -0.37 -1.30
N PRO A 34 -5.74 -0.63 -0.55
CA PRO A 34 -6.77 0.38 -0.28
C PRO A 34 -6.16 1.62 0.35
N SER A 35 -6.51 2.81 -0.15
CA SER A 35 -6.01 4.07 0.38
C SER A 35 -6.46 4.24 1.83
N ARG A 36 -5.58 4.69 2.73
CA ARG A 36 -5.91 4.87 4.18
C ARG A 36 -7.16 5.74 4.43
N PHE A 37 -7.55 6.60 3.48
CA PHE A 37 -8.74 7.44 3.52
C PHE A 37 -10.05 6.72 3.13
N HIS A 38 -9.98 5.56 2.50
CA HIS A 38 -11.12 4.66 2.25
C HIS A 38 -11.07 3.42 3.15
N GLY A 39 -10.37 3.53 4.28
CA GLY A 39 -10.33 2.54 5.35
C GLY A 39 -11.63 2.38 6.12
N ALA A 40 -12.80 2.39 5.46
CA ALA A 40 -13.78 1.38 5.79
C ALA A 40 -13.26 0.10 5.11
N ARG A 41 -12.45 -0.67 5.86
CA ARG A 41 -11.81 -1.91 5.41
C ARG A 41 -12.86 -2.78 4.71
N PHE A 42 -12.49 -3.54 3.67
CA PHE A 42 -13.35 -4.64 3.20
C PHE A 42 -13.62 -5.69 4.30
N GLU A 43 -12.81 -5.68 5.37
CA GLU A 43 -13.04 -6.42 6.61
C GLU A 43 -14.00 -5.71 7.60
N ASP A 44 -14.69 -4.64 7.20
CA ASP A 44 -15.72 -3.97 8.01
C ASP A 44 -17.09 -4.66 7.87
N VAL A 45 -17.26 -5.55 6.89
CA VAL A 45 -18.53 -6.25 6.66
C VAL A 45 -18.59 -7.61 7.39
N MET A 46 -17.48 -8.18 7.89
CA MET A 46 -17.51 -9.52 8.50
C MET A 46 -16.59 -9.83 9.70
N VAL A 47 -16.01 -8.85 10.41
CA VAL A 47 -15.38 -9.15 11.71
C VAL A 47 -15.97 -8.28 12.81
N PRO A 48 -16.99 -8.76 13.56
CA PRO A 48 -17.21 -8.21 14.87
C PRO A 48 -16.03 -8.67 15.75
N THR A 49 -15.50 -7.73 16.56
CA THR A 49 -14.86 -8.01 17.87
C THR A 49 -13.31 -8.03 17.91
N LEU A 50 -12.77 -6.88 18.34
CA LEU A 50 -11.77 -6.69 19.41
C LEU A 50 -10.27 -6.99 19.21
N MET A 51 -9.48 -6.01 19.70
CA MET A 51 -8.07 -6.02 20.15
C MET A 51 -7.03 -6.23 19.04
N GLY A 52 -5.95 -5.47 18.91
CA GLY A 52 -5.35 -4.42 19.71
C GLY A 52 -3.91 -4.30 19.19
N ASP A 53 -3.40 -3.09 19.05
CA ASP A 53 -1.97 -2.86 19.20
C ASP A 53 -1.81 -1.46 19.80
N SER A 54 -1.81 -1.43 21.13
CA SER A 54 -1.21 -0.36 21.89
C SER A 54 0.30 -0.42 21.65
N ILE A 55 0.94 0.68 21.33
CA ILE A 55 1.63 1.51 22.33
C ILE A 55 2.21 2.77 21.68
N GLU A 56 2.09 3.87 22.44
CA GLU A 56 2.77 5.13 22.24
C GLU A 56 4.30 4.96 22.35
N GLY A 57 5.04 5.75 21.58
CA GLY A 57 6.49 5.87 21.70
C GLY A 57 6.99 7.13 21.01
N GLU A 58 6.96 8.25 21.74
CA GLU A 58 7.80 9.41 21.43
C GLU A 58 9.28 9.02 21.44
N PRO A 59 10.09 9.59 20.54
CA PRO A 59 11.43 10.02 20.90
C PRO A 59 11.44 11.55 21.04
N GLY A 60 11.54 12.01 22.28
CA GLY A 60 11.94 13.37 22.62
C GLY A 60 13.47 13.54 22.53
N ASP A 61 13.85 14.76 22.12
CA ASP A 61 15.19 15.38 21.92
C ASP A 61 16.13 14.75 20.88
#